data_AF-A0A0W0U8M7-F1
#
_entry.id   AF-A0A0W0U8M7-F1
#
_cell.length_a   1.000
_cell.length_b   1.000
_cell.length_c   1.000
_cell.angle_alpha   90.00
_cell.angle_beta   90.00
_cell.angle_gamma   90.00
#
_symmetry.space_group_name_H-M   'P 1'
#
loop_
_entity.id
_entity.type
_entity.pdbx_description
1 polymer ?
#
loop_
_entity_poly.entity_id
_entity_poly.type
_entity_poly.pdbx_seq_one_letter_code
_entity_poly.pdbx_strand_id
1 'polypeptide(L)'
;MIKRMFMTFLAVAFPWIILLMDDNPGGGVVALIMQATIIGWIPASLWALRIVNEKAMAERVAHAEKVVRDAQKKANKKETGQ
;
A
#
# COMPACT_ATOMS: atom_id res chain seq x y z
N MET A 1 33.62 18.35 -2.04
CA MET A 1 33.67 16.88 -1.83
C MET A 1 32.30 16.27 -1.56
N ILE A 2 31.48 16.84 -0.66
CA ILE A 2 30.11 16.36 -0.34
C ILE A 2 29.24 16.10 -1.58
N LYS A 3 29.28 17.00 -2.58
CA LYS A 3 28.46 16.88 -3.80
C LYS A 3 28.72 15.60 -4.61
N ARG A 4 29.96 15.11 -4.64
CA ARG A 4 30.32 13.84 -5.30
C ARG A 4 29.81 12.63 -4.52
N MET A 5 29.90 12.66 -3.18
CA MET A 5 29.39 11.58 -2.32
C MET A 5 27.86 11.47 -2.39
N PHE A 6 27.16 12.61 -2.46
CA PHE A 6 25.71 12.63 -2.66
C PHE A 6 25.31 12.01 -4.00
N MET A 7 26.03 12.32 -5.08
CA MET A 7 25.78 11.72 -6.39
C MET A 7 26.02 10.20 -6.40
N THR A 8 27.03 9.70 -5.69
CA THR A 8 27.27 8.25 -5.57
C THR A 8 26.15 7.55 -4.81
N PHE A 9 25.64 8.15 -3.73
CA PHE A 9 24.50 7.61 -3.00
C PHE A 9 23.23 7.56 -3.89
N LEU A 10 22.99 8.63 -4.64
CA LEU A 10 21.87 8.71 -5.57
C LEU A 10 22.00 7.71 -6.73
N ALA A 11 23.22 7.49 -7.23
CA ALA A 11 23.51 6.51 -8.27
C ALA A 11 23.30 5.06 -7.78
N VAL A 12 23.54 4.77 -6.49
CA VAL A 12 23.28 3.45 -5.88
C VAL A 12 21.80 3.26 -5.57
N ALA A 13 21.13 4.30 -5.08
CA ALA A 13 19.71 4.24 -4.73
C ALA A 13 18.79 4.23 -5.97
N PHE A 14 19.14 5.01 -7.00
CA PHE A 14 18.32 5.22 -8.20
C PHE A 14 19.18 5.21 -9.48
N PRO A 15 19.77 4.05 -9.83
CA PRO A 15 20.67 3.92 -10.99
C PRO A 15 19.97 4.20 -12.34
N TRP A 16 18.65 3.99 -12.42
CA TRP A 16 17.87 4.21 -13.63
C TRP A 16 17.87 5.67 -14.09
N ILE A 17 17.91 6.64 -13.16
CA ILE A 17 17.94 8.08 -13.49
C ILE A 17 19.24 8.45 -14.20
N ILE A 18 20.36 7.85 -13.76
CA ILE A 18 21.68 8.11 -14.35
C ILE A 18 21.79 7.47 -15.74
N LEU A 19 21.33 6.23 -15.89
CA LEU A 19 21.34 5.51 -17.18
C LEU A 19 20.40 6.13 -18.23
N LEU A 20 19.26 6.67 -17.78
CA LEU A 20 18.31 7.36 -18.66
C LEU A 20 18.82 8.75 -19.10
N MET A 21 19.70 9.37 -18.31
CA MET A 21 20.40 10.61 -18.67
C MET A 21 21.57 10.38 -19.63
N ASP A 22 22.15 9.18 -19.64
CA ASP A 22 23.31 8.78 -20.46
C ASP A 22 22.90 8.22 -21.84
N ASP A 23 21.66 8.49 -22.28
CA ASP A 23 21.10 8.05 -23.57
C ASP A 23 21.06 6.51 -23.77
N ASN A 24 21.07 5.73 -22.67
CA ASN A 24 20.94 4.27 -22.70
C ASN A 24 19.57 3.79 -22.18
N PRO A 25 18.51 3.87 -22.99
CA PRO A 25 17.16 3.50 -22.57
C PRO A 25 17.05 2.01 -22.23
N GLY A 26 17.85 1.15 -22.87
CA GLY A 26 17.87 -0.29 -22.58
C GLY A 26 18.39 -0.59 -21.17
N GLY A 27 19.48 0.07 -20.77
CA GLY A 27 20.04 -0.05 -19.41
C GLY A 27 19.08 0.49 -18.34
N GLY A 28 18.41 1.61 -18.63
CA GLY A 28 17.39 2.18 -17.74
C GLY A 28 16.21 1.24 -17.48
N VAL A 29 15.67 0.61 -18.53
CA VAL A 29 14.55 -0.35 -18.43
C VAL A 29 14.94 -1.61 -17.65
N VAL A 30 16.13 -2.17 -17.90
CA VAL A 30 16.62 -3.34 -17.15
C VAL A 30 16.83 -3.01 -15.68
N ALA A 31 17.42 -1.86 -15.36
CA ALA A 31 17.61 -1.40 -13.99
C ALA A 31 16.28 -1.16 -13.26
N LEU A 32 15.27 -0.62 -13.95
CA LEU A 32 13.90 -0.46 -13.42
C LEU A 32 13.24 -1.80 -13.14
N ILE A 33 13.34 -2.77 -14.03
CA ILE A 33 12.80 -4.12 -13.83
C ILE A 33 13.51 -4.80 -12.65
N MET A 34 14.84 -4.66 -12.53
CA MET A 34 15.58 -5.22 -11.40
C MET A 34 15.24 -4.56 -10.05
N GLN A 35 15.08 -3.23 -10.03
CA GLN A 35 14.62 -2.50 -8.85
C GLN A 35 13.17 -2.83 -8.49
N ALA A 36 12.28 -2.93 -9.48
CA ALA A 36 10.87 -3.28 -9.27
C ALA A 36 10.70 -4.71 -8.73
N THR A 37 11.52 -5.65 -9.18
CA THR A 37 11.48 -7.04 -8.73
C THR A 37 12.09 -7.26 -7.33
N ILE A 38 13.15 -6.55 -6.95
CA ILE A 38 13.83 -6.75 -5.64
C ILE A 38 13.38 -5.74 -4.56
N ILE A 39 13.10 -4.50 -4.93
CA ILE A 39 12.71 -3.44 -3.97
C ILE A 39 11.24 -3.08 -4.09
N GLY A 40 10.64 -3.16 -5.28
CA GLY A 40 9.21 -2.83 -5.49
C GLY A 40 8.23 -3.87 -4.98
N TRP A 41 8.61 -5.16 -4.97
CA TRP A 41 7.73 -6.24 -4.54
C TRP A 41 7.40 -6.21 -3.05
N ILE A 42 8.34 -5.81 -2.17
CA ILE A 42 8.11 -5.72 -0.71
C ILE A 42 7.03 -4.67 -0.36
N PRO A 43 7.16 -3.38 -0.75
CA PRO A 43 6.14 -2.38 -0.47
C PRO A 43 4.83 -2.67 -1.20
N ALA A 44 4.86 -3.22 -2.43
CA ALA A 44 3.64 -3.64 -3.14
C ALA A 44 2.91 -4.78 -2.40
N SER A 45 3.66 -5.77 -1.89
CA SER A 45 3.10 -6.87 -1.10
C SER A 45 2.52 -6.39 0.22
N LEU A 46 3.19 -5.44 0.89
CA LEU A 46 2.66 -4.78 2.09
C LEU A 46 1.35 -4.03 1.81
N TRP A 47 1.26 -3.33 0.67
CA TRP A 47 0.04 -2.65 0.25
C TRP A 47 -1.11 -3.63 -0.02
N ALA A 48 -0.81 -4.74 -0.71
CA ALA A 48 -1.79 -5.80 -0.97
C ALA A 48 -2.32 -6.46 0.32
N LEU A 49 -1.43 -6.80 1.27
CA LEU A 49 -1.81 -7.36 2.57
C LEU A 49 -2.71 -6.40 3.36
N ARG A 50 -2.42 -5.10 3.31
CA ARG A 50 -3.24 -4.09 3.98
C ARG A 50 -4.67 -4.07 3.40
N ILE A 51 -4.81 -4.05 2.07
CA ILE A 51 -6.14 -4.06 1.42
C ILE A 51 -6.92 -5.33 1.79
N VAL A 52 -6.27 -6.49 1.78
CA VAL A 52 -6.91 -7.78 2.10
C VAL A 52 -7.46 -7.75 3.53
N ASN A 53 -6.70 -7.24 4.50
CA ASN A 53 -7.15 -7.09 5.88
C ASN A 53 -8.26 -6.05 6.03
N GLU A 54 -8.19 -4.92 5.32
CA GLU A 54 -9.24 -3.89 5.35
C GLU A 54 -10.59 -4.41 4.82
N LYS A 55 -10.57 -5.24 3.77
CA LYS A 55 -11.79 -5.88 3.24
C LYS A 55 -12.47 -6.79 4.26
N ALA A 56 -11.69 -7.63 4.94
CA ALA A 56 -12.20 -8.53 5.99
C ALA A 56 -12.73 -7.74 7.20
N MET A 57 -12.07 -6.65 7.57
CA MET A 57 -12.51 -5.76 8.65
C MET A 57 -13.85 -5.07 8.30
N ALA A 58 -13.98 -4.56 7.08
CA ALA A 58 -15.19 -3.85 6.63
C ALA A 58 -16.44 -4.74 6.68
N GLU A 59 -16.35 -6.00 6.27
CA GLU A 59 -17.47 -6.94 6.33
C GLU A 59 -17.93 -7.22 7.76
N ARG A 60 -16.98 -7.38 8.69
CA ARG A 60 -17.26 -7.63 10.11
C ARG A 60 -17.95 -6.46 10.78
N VAL A 61 -17.52 -5.24 10.49
CA VAL A 61 -18.16 -4.02 11.02
C VAL A 61 -19.58 -3.90 10.51
N ALA A 62 -19.82 -4.13 9.21
CA ALA A 62 -21.16 -4.08 8.63
C ALA A 62 -22.12 -5.12 9.23
N HIS A 63 -21.62 -6.31 9.59
CA HIS A 63 -22.42 -7.31 10.29
C HIS A 63 -22.73 -6.90 11.73
N ALA A 64 -21.72 -6.42 12.48
CA ALA A 64 -21.90 -5.96 13.85
C ALA A 64 -22.90 -4.80 13.94
N GLU A 65 -22.83 -3.83 13.03
CA GLU A 65 -23.77 -2.71 12.96
C GLU A 65 -25.21 -3.16 12.73
N LYS A 66 -25.44 -4.18 11.88
CA LYS A 66 -26.77 -4.75 11.65
C LYS A 66 -27.31 -5.41 12.91
N VAL A 67 -26.51 -6.25 13.57
CA VAL A 67 -26.89 -6.94 14.82
C VAL A 67 -27.24 -5.93 15.92
N VAL A 68 -26.43 -4.87 16.07
CA VAL A 68 -26.69 -3.80 17.05
C VAL A 68 -27.97 -3.03 16.70
N ARG A 69 -28.22 -2.70 15.42
CA ARG A 69 -29.46 -2.02 14.98
C ARG A 69 -30.71 -2.84 15.26
N ASP A 70 -30.65 -4.14 15.01
CA ASP A 70 -31.78 -5.04 15.25
C ASP A 70 -32.04 -5.23 16.75
N ALA A 71 -30.99 -5.26 17.59
CA ALA A 71 -31.12 -5.28 19.04
C ALA A 71 -31.73 -3.98 19.58
N GLN A 72 -31.28 -2.82 19.08
CA GLN A 72 -31.81 -1.50 19.43
C GLN A 72 -33.30 -1.36 19.06
N LYS A 73 -33.69 -1.79 17.85
CA LYS A 73 -35.11 -1.76 17.44
C LYS A 73 -35.99 -2.63 18.33
N LYS A 74 -35.50 -3.80 18.75
CA LYS A 74 -36.23 -4.68 19.68
C LYS A 74 -36.34 -4.08 21.08
N ALA A 75 -35.30 -3.44 21.58
CA ALA A 75 -35.31 -2.74 22.88
C ALA A 75 -36.31 -1.58 22.87
N ASN A 76 -36.18 -0.66 21.90
CA ASN A 76 -37.06 0.49 21.78
C ASN A 76 -38.54 0.07 21.62
N LYS A 77 -38.83 -0.95 20.80
CA LYS A 77 -40.20 -1.47 20.62
C LYS A 77 -40.79 -2.10 21.90
N LYS A 78 -39.97 -2.60 22.82
CA LYS A 78 -40.45 -3.08 24.13
C LYS A 78 -40.79 -1.91 25.06
N GLU A 79 -40.01 -0.84 25.00
CA GLU A 79 -40.23 0.37 25.81
C GLU A 79 -41.45 1.19 25.32
N THR A 80 -41.73 1.21 24.01
CA THR A 80 -42.93 1.89 23.47
C THR A 80 -44.21 1.04 23.52
N GLY A 81 -44.10 -0.23 23.87
CA GLY A 81 -45.22 -1.19 23.91
C GLY A 81 -45.72 -1.52 25.32
N GLN A 82 -45.23 -0.83 26.35
CA GLN A 82 -45.77 -0.85 27.72
C GLN A 82 -46.59 0.40 28.00
#